data_AF-D3F0Y4-F1
#
_entry.id   AF-D3F0Y4-F1
#
_cell.length_a   1.000
_cell.length_b   1.000
_cell.length_c   1.000
_cell.angle_alpha   90.00
_cell.angle_beta   90.00
_cell.angle_gamma   90.00
#
_symmetry.space_group_name_H-M   'P 1'
#
loop_
_entity.id
_entity.type
_entity.pdbx_description
1 polymer ?
#
loop_
_entity_poly.entity_id
_entity_poly.type
_entity_poly.pdbx_seq_one_letter_code
_entity_poly.pdbx_strand_id
1 'polypeptide(L)'
;MGRRSRKRITTSDAAPPRTTEARASSTRPPSRRDEAPAAPWGRFPLVELCVLSAILLGVAGFVVGGGAGNVLLTGAVLMGSVAGLEVALREHLGGYRSHTLLLSGVLGIATLAVNYFLRLDRATIVPIALAVFGIAFAGWRAVFKRRSGGFGMKVR
;
A
#
# COMPACT_ATOMS: atom_id res chain seq x y z
N MET A 1 36.52 39.76 45.72
CA MET A 1 37.73 39.65 44.88
C MET A 1 38.63 38.56 45.49
N GLY A 2 39.12 37.58 44.71
CA GLY A 2 40.08 36.54 45.14
C GLY A 2 39.48 35.16 45.42
N ARG A 3 39.17 34.35 44.40
CA ARG A 3 40.02 33.31 43.76
C ARG A 3 40.29 32.04 44.60
N ARG A 4 39.54 30.99 44.25
CA ARG A 4 39.97 29.62 43.91
C ARG A 4 41.07 28.96 44.75
N SER A 5 40.78 27.80 45.33
CA SER A 5 41.67 26.64 45.14
C SER A 5 40.91 25.32 45.27
N ARG A 6 41.28 24.39 44.41
CA ARG A 6 40.62 23.15 44.01
C ARG A 6 41.58 22.00 44.33
N LYS A 7 41.16 20.95 45.03
CA LYS A 7 41.82 19.63 45.06
C LYS A 7 40.71 18.56 45.19
N ARG A 8 40.32 17.89 44.09
CA ARG A 8 40.93 16.70 43.44
C ARG A 8 40.69 15.43 44.29
N ILE A 9 39.57 14.73 44.07
CA ILE A 9 39.40 13.46 43.30
C ILE A 9 40.11 12.26 43.94
N THR A 10 39.33 11.23 44.31
CA THR A 10 39.50 9.78 44.03
C THR A 10 38.29 9.03 44.63
N THR A 11 37.36 8.55 43.81
CA THR A 11 37.17 7.15 43.37
C THR A 11 36.49 6.24 44.40
N SER A 12 35.19 5.99 44.20
CA SER A 12 34.49 4.72 44.45
C SER A 12 33.10 4.91 43.83
N ASP A 13 32.93 4.66 42.54
CA ASP A 13 32.62 3.35 41.98
C ASP A 13 31.48 2.64 42.75
N ALA A 14 30.26 3.01 42.36
CA ALA A 14 29.06 2.18 42.53
C ALA A 14 28.02 2.73 41.54
N ALA A 15 28.22 2.41 40.26
CA ALA A 15 27.13 2.51 39.29
C ALA A 15 25.96 1.66 39.80
N PRO A 16 24.73 2.17 39.87
CA PRO A 16 23.58 1.33 40.17
C PRO A 16 23.53 0.23 39.09
N PRO A 17 23.20 -1.02 39.46
CA PRO A 17 23.07 -2.08 38.48
C PRO A 17 22.06 -1.59 37.46
N ARG A 18 22.52 -1.42 36.21
CA ARG A 18 21.62 -1.32 35.07
C ARG A 18 20.91 -2.65 35.06
N THR A 19 19.75 -2.66 35.69
CA THR A 19 18.75 -3.69 35.47
C THR A 19 18.74 -3.92 33.98
N THR A 20 19.08 -5.14 33.63
CA THR A 20 18.79 -5.73 32.35
C THR A 20 17.27 -5.74 32.27
N GLU A 21 16.67 -4.57 32.10
CA GLU A 21 15.36 -4.42 31.50
C GLU A 21 15.57 -4.99 30.11
N ALA A 22 15.40 -6.31 30.10
CA ALA A 22 14.81 -7.05 29.02
C ALA A 22 14.16 -6.05 28.10
N ARG A 23 14.73 -5.94 26.92
CA ARG A 23 14.07 -5.55 25.69
C ARG A 23 12.80 -6.40 25.63
N ALA A 24 11.81 -6.00 26.42
CA ALA A 24 10.47 -6.50 26.38
C ALA A 24 10.09 -6.11 24.98
N SER A 25 10.15 -7.11 24.10
CA SER A 25 9.43 -7.11 22.85
C SER A 25 8.08 -6.56 23.23
N SER A 26 7.85 -5.30 22.90
CA SER A 26 6.53 -4.72 23.02
C SER A 26 5.71 -5.48 21.99
N THR A 27 5.18 -6.64 22.40
CA THR A 27 4.09 -7.31 21.74
C THR A 27 2.92 -6.37 21.95
N ARG A 28 2.94 -5.28 21.18
CA ARG A 28 1.83 -4.37 21.09
C ARG A 28 0.67 -5.26 20.65
N PRO A 29 -0.42 -5.34 21.43
CA PRO A 29 -1.58 -6.08 20.98
C PRO A 29 -1.94 -5.59 19.58
N PRO A 30 -2.24 -6.50 18.62
CA PRO A 30 -2.56 -6.10 17.26
C PRO A 30 -3.63 -5.03 17.38
N SER A 31 -3.28 -3.83 16.93
CA SER A 31 -4.24 -2.76 16.94
C SER A 31 -5.35 -3.16 15.97
N ARG A 32 -6.58 -2.65 16.13
CA ARG A 32 -7.64 -2.84 15.12
C ARG A 32 -7.22 -2.52 13.68
N ARG A 33 -6.04 -1.90 13.46
CA ARG A 33 -5.43 -1.59 12.17
C ARG A 33 -4.62 -2.75 11.56
N ASP A 34 -4.24 -3.75 12.37
CA ASP A 34 -3.40 -4.89 11.96
C ASP A 34 -4.24 -6.11 11.53
N GLU A 35 -5.54 -6.08 11.81
CA GLU A 35 -6.48 -7.13 11.42
C GLU A 35 -7.15 -6.77 10.09
N ALA A 36 -6.67 -7.39 9.01
CA ALA A 36 -7.14 -7.11 7.66
C ALA A 36 -8.66 -7.33 7.55
N PRO A 37 -9.39 -6.43 6.87
CA PRO A 37 -10.83 -6.57 6.72
C PRO A 37 -11.18 -7.87 5.99
N ALA A 38 -12.14 -8.61 6.56
CA ALA A 38 -12.62 -9.86 5.99
C ALA A 38 -13.09 -9.66 4.55
N ALA A 39 -12.72 -10.60 3.68
CA ALA A 39 -13.10 -10.53 2.27
C ALA A 39 -14.63 -10.66 2.11
N PRO A 40 -15.26 -9.91 1.19
CA PRO A 40 -16.71 -9.93 1.02
C PRO A 40 -17.26 -11.26 0.48
N TRP A 41 -16.41 -12.10 -0.12
CA TRP A 41 -16.73 -13.48 -0.53
C TRP A 41 -16.40 -14.54 0.54
N GLY A 42 -16.10 -14.12 1.78
CA GLY A 42 -15.85 -15.02 2.90
C GLY A 42 -14.60 -15.88 2.70
N ARG A 43 -14.75 -17.21 2.80
CA ARG A 43 -13.66 -18.20 2.70
C ARG A 43 -13.19 -18.50 1.27
N PHE A 44 -13.84 -17.91 0.27
CA PHE A 44 -13.52 -18.23 -1.12
C PHE A 44 -12.16 -17.62 -1.53
N PRO A 45 -11.16 -18.40 -1.96
CA PRO A 45 -9.79 -17.93 -2.09
C PRO A 45 -9.53 -17.22 -3.44
N LEU A 46 -10.27 -16.14 -3.73
CA LEU A 46 -10.18 -15.42 -5.01
C LEU A 46 -8.80 -14.83 -5.27
N VAL A 47 -8.20 -14.18 -4.27
CA VAL A 47 -6.86 -13.60 -4.38
C VAL A 47 -5.86 -14.70 -4.69
N GLU A 48 -5.91 -15.81 -3.95
CA GLU A 48 -5.00 -16.92 -4.07
C GLU A 48 -5.11 -17.58 -5.45
N LEU A 49 -6.33 -17.72 -5.98
CA LEU A 49 -6.55 -18.24 -7.34
C LEU A 49 -6.00 -17.27 -8.40
N CYS A 50 -6.20 -15.97 -8.24
CA CYS A 50 -5.63 -14.96 -9.15
C CYS A 50 -4.10 -14.96 -9.12
N VAL A 51 -3.50 -15.04 -7.92
CA VAL A 51 -2.05 -15.11 -7.73
C VAL A 51 -1.48 -16.41 -8.28
N LEU A 52 -2.12 -17.55 -8.01
CA LEU A 52 -1.72 -18.83 -8.57
C LEU A 52 -1.75 -18.79 -10.10
N SER A 53 -2.84 -18.27 -10.68
CA SER A 53 -2.98 -18.11 -12.12
C SER A 53 -1.90 -17.20 -12.69
N ALA A 54 -1.58 -16.09 -12.03
CA ALA A 54 -0.51 -15.18 -12.43
C ALA A 54 0.86 -15.88 -12.43
N ILE A 55 1.17 -16.66 -11.40
CA ILE A 55 2.43 -17.43 -11.32
C ILE A 55 2.50 -18.47 -12.44
N LEU A 56 1.43 -19.24 -12.65
CA LEU A 56 1.38 -20.27 -13.69
C LEU A 56 1.56 -19.67 -15.09
N LEU A 57 0.84 -18.59 -15.40
CA LEU A 57 0.97 -17.86 -16.66
C LEU A 57 2.38 -17.26 -16.81
N GLY A 58 2.96 -16.74 -15.73
CA GLY A 58 4.29 -16.15 -15.73
C GLY A 58 5.36 -17.19 -16.05
N VAL A 59 5.36 -18.30 -15.32
CA VAL A 59 6.27 -19.43 -15.54
C VAL A 59 6.09 -19.99 -16.96
N ALA A 60 4.85 -20.25 -17.39
CA ALA A 60 4.58 -20.72 -18.74
C ALA A 60 5.05 -19.72 -19.81
N GLY A 61 4.89 -18.42 -19.59
CA GLY A 61 5.36 -17.38 -20.49
C GLY A 61 6.87 -17.38 -20.68
N PHE A 62 7.64 -17.56 -19.61
CA PHE A 62 9.10 -17.69 -19.69
C PHE A 62 9.54 -19.00 -20.36
N VAL A 63 8.84 -20.11 -20.11
CA VAL A 63 9.17 -21.41 -20.70
C VAL A 63 8.87 -21.44 -22.20
N VAL A 64 7.72 -20.91 -22.63
CA VAL A 64 7.30 -20.91 -24.04
C VAL A 64 8.14 -19.93 -24.87
N GLY A 65 8.40 -18.73 -24.33
CA GLY A 65 9.14 -17.68 -25.04
C GLY A 65 8.46 -17.14 -26.30
N GLY A 66 9.11 -16.21 -26.98
CA GLY A 66 8.61 -15.61 -28.23
C GLY A 66 7.28 -14.86 -28.07
N GLY A 67 6.52 -14.75 -29.16
CA GLY A 67 5.24 -14.02 -29.19
C GLY A 67 4.17 -14.63 -28.27
N ALA A 68 4.05 -15.96 -28.25
CA ALA A 68 3.11 -16.66 -27.37
C ALA A 68 3.49 -16.49 -25.89
N GLY A 69 4.78 -16.57 -25.55
CA GLY A 69 5.28 -16.29 -24.21
C GLY A 69 4.95 -14.87 -23.74
N ASN A 70 5.11 -13.86 -24.61
CA ASN A 70 4.76 -12.47 -24.29
C ASN A 70 3.27 -12.29 -23.96
N VAL A 71 2.37 -13.01 -24.64
CA VAL A 71 0.94 -12.98 -24.33
C VAL A 71 0.66 -13.57 -22.94
N LEU A 72 1.29 -14.70 -22.61
CA LEU A 72 1.17 -15.34 -21.30
C LEU A 72 1.72 -14.44 -20.18
N LEU A 73 2.87 -13.79 -20.40
CA LEU A 73 3.44 -12.82 -19.46
C LEU A 73 2.51 -11.61 -19.27
N THR A 74 1.89 -11.12 -20.34
CA THR A 74 0.89 -10.04 -20.24
C THR A 74 -0.29 -10.49 -19.40
N GLY A 75 -0.81 -11.70 -19.62
CA GLY A 75 -1.88 -12.29 -18.81
C GLY A 75 -1.49 -12.42 -17.34
N ALA A 76 -0.25 -12.83 -17.05
CA ALA A 76 0.27 -12.94 -15.69
C ALA A 76 0.26 -11.58 -14.96
N VAL A 77 0.75 -10.53 -15.63
CA VAL A 77 0.76 -9.16 -15.08
C VAL A 77 -0.66 -8.66 -14.83
N LEU A 78 -1.58 -8.90 -15.76
CA LEU A 78 -2.98 -8.51 -15.60
C LEU A 78 -3.62 -9.21 -14.40
N MET A 79 -3.43 -10.53 -14.28
CA MET A 79 -4.03 -11.30 -13.20
C MET A 79 -3.44 -10.97 -11.82
N GLY A 80 -2.13 -10.75 -11.74
CA GLY A 80 -1.48 -10.26 -10.53
C GLY A 80 -1.95 -8.86 -10.14
N SER A 81 -2.16 -7.97 -11.12
CA SER A 81 -2.68 -6.63 -10.88
C SER A 81 -4.11 -6.66 -10.33
N VAL A 82 -4.96 -7.57 -10.82
CA VAL A 82 -6.33 -7.76 -10.31
C VAL A 82 -6.31 -8.24 -8.86
N ALA A 83 -5.46 -9.21 -8.52
CA ALA A 83 -5.29 -9.68 -7.15
C ALA A 83 -4.88 -8.54 -6.19
N GLY A 84 -3.89 -7.72 -6.60
CA GLY A 84 -3.44 -6.57 -5.82
C GLY A 84 -4.49 -5.47 -5.70
N LEU A 85 -5.23 -5.18 -6.77
CA LEU A 85 -6.28 -4.16 -6.79
C LEU A 85 -7.42 -4.51 -5.83
N GLU A 86 -7.81 -5.76 -5.80
CA GLU A 86 -8.89 -6.26 -4.96
C GLU A 86 -8.54 -6.13 -3.46
N VAL A 87 -7.30 -6.48 -3.07
CA VAL A 87 -6.78 -6.26 -1.71
C VAL A 87 -6.73 -4.75 -1.38
N ALA A 88 -6.16 -3.94 -2.27
CA ALA A 88 -6.05 -2.49 -2.07
C ALA A 88 -7.43 -1.83 -1.89
N LEU A 89 -8.42 -2.28 -2.67
CA LEU A 89 -9.80 -1.80 -2.58
C LEU A 89 -10.43 -2.18 -1.23
N ARG A 90 -10.26 -3.43 -0.77
CA ARG A 90 -10.76 -3.87 0.54
C ARG A 90 -10.16 -3.08 1.70
N GLU A 91 -8.84 -2.90 1.69
CA GLU A 91 -8.14 -2.13 2.72
C GLU A 91 -8.55 -0.65 2.70
N HIS A 92 -8.78 -0.08 1.51
CA HIS A 92 -9.20 1.30 1.36
C HIS A 92 -10.64 1.52 1.83
N LEU A 93 -11.56 0.64 1.43
CA LEU A 93 -12.97 0.69 1.82
C LEU A 93 -13.16 0.41 3.33
N GLY A 94 -12.28 -0.40 3.91
CA GLY A 94 -12.21 -0.61 5.36
C GLY A 94 -11.59 0.55 6.15
N GLY A 95 -11.01 1.56 5.49
CA GLY A 95 -10.41 2.72 6.15
C GLY A 95 -9.05 2.46 6.82
N TYR A 96 -8.39 1.34 6.51
CA TYR A 96 -7.12 0.91 7.12
C TYR A 96 -5.91 1.64 6.55
N ARG A 97 -5.84 1.78 5.22
CA ARG A 97 -4.77 2.47 4.47
C ARG A 97 -5.33 3.29 3.30
N SER A 98 -4.71 4.42 3.02
CA SER A 98 -5.11 5.31 1.92
C SER A 98 -4.49 4.87 0.59
N HIS A 99 -5.16 3.98 -0.15
CA HIS A 99 -4.81 3.60 -1.53
C HIS A 99 -5.41 4.53 -2.60
N THR A 100 -5.81 5.76 -2.23
CA THR A 100 -6.48 6.72 -3.11
C THR A 100 -5.70 6.96 -4.40
N LEU A 101 -4.38 7.15 -4.33
CA LEU A 101 -3.55 7.39 -5.51
C LEU A 101 -3.54 6.18 -6.45
N LEU A 102 -3.38 4.97 -5.89
CA LEU A 102 -3.37 3.72 -6.64
C LEU A 102 -4.72 3.47 -7.33
N LEU A 103 -5.83 3.55 -6.60
CA LEU A 103 -7.17 3.31 -7.13
C LEU A 103 -7.54 4.32 -8.23
N SER A 104 -7.16 5.59 -8.05
CA SER A 104 -7.39 6.62 -9.06
C SER A 104 -6.51 6.43 -10.28
N GLY A 105 -5.25 6.03 -10.07
CA GLY A 105 -4.30 5.70 -11.12
C GLY A 105 -4.80 4.57 -12.01
N VAL A 106 -5.36 3.51 -11.42
CA VAL A 106 -5.97 2.40 -12.17
C VAL A 106 -7.11 2.89 -13.07
N LEU A 107 -7.99 3.75 -12.56
CA LEU A 107 -9.07 4.33 -13.37
C LEU A 107 -8.55 5.26 -14.48
N GLY A 108 -7.51 6.04 -14.20
CA GLY A 108 -6.85 6.88 -15.21
C GLY A 108 -6.21 6.05 -16.34
N ILE A 109 -5.48 4.99 -15.99
CA ILE A 109 -4.84 4.08 -16.96
C ILE A 109 -5.90 3.31 -17.75
N ALA A 110 -6.96 2.82 -17.10
CA ALA A 110 -8.06 2.15 -17.78
C ALA A 110 -8.74 3.09 -18.80
N THR A 111 -8.95 4.35 -18.41
CA THR A 111 -9.48 5.39 -19.30
C THR A 111 -8.55 5.61 -20.49
N LEU A 112 -7.24 5.72 -20.25
CA LEU A 112 -6.23 5.86 -21.31
C LEU A 112 -6.32 4.69 -22.31
N ALA A 113 -6.37 3.46 -21.81
CA ALA A 113 -6.44 2.25 -22.61
C ALA A 113 -7.71 2.20 -23.46
N VAL A 114 -8.89 2.45 -22.87
CA VAL A 114 -10.17 2.47 -23.59
C VAL A 114 -10.16 3.52 -24.71
N ASN A 115 -9.73 4.75 -24.41
CA ASN A 115 -9.71 5.81 -25.42
C ASN A 115 -8.67 5.57 -26.52
N TYR A 116 -7.56 4.89 -26.21
CA TYR A 116 -6.58 4.44 -27.20
C TYR A 116 -7.21 3.45 -28.20
N PHE A 117 -8.00 2.48 -27.73
CA PHE A 117 -8.71 1.55 -28.62
C PHE A 117 -9.80 2.23 -29.45
N LEU A 118 -10.40 3.31 -28.95
CA LEU A 118 -11.32 4.17 -29.69
C LEU A 118 -10.63 5.08 -30.71
N ARG A 119 -9.29 5.02 -30.82
CA ARG A 119 -8.47 5.80 -31.77
C ARG A 119 -8.65 7.31 -31.66
N LEU A 120 -8.90 7.80 -30.45
CA LEU A 120 -8.94 9.24 -30.18
C LEU A 120 -7.55 9.87 -30.32
N ASP A 121 -7.50 11.16 -30.63
CA ASP A 121 -6.23 11.87 -30.72
C ASP A 121 -5.58 12.04 -29.33
N ARG A 122 -4.25 12.03 -29.28
CA ARG A 122 -3.48 12.14 -28.03
C ARG A 122 -3.82 13.41 -27.26
N ALA A 123 -4.10 14.52 -27.95
CA ALA A 123 -4.48 15.77 -27.32
C ALA A 123 -5.83 15.66 -26.59
N THR A 124 -6.70 14.72 -26.98
CA THR A 124 -7.99 14.45 -26.33
C THR A 124 -7.88 13.37 -25.25
N ILE A 125 -7.10 12.31 -25.50
CA ILE A 125 -6.97 11.18 -24.57
C ILE A 125 -6.40 11.62 -23.22
N VAL A 126 -5.32 12.40 -23.24
CA VAL A 126 -4.60 12.83 -22.01
C VAL A 126 -5.48 13.65 -21.06
N PRO A 127 -6.16 14.73 -21.49
CA PRO A 127 -7.01 15.51 -20.59
C PRO A 127 -8.20 14.71 -20.06
N ILE A 128 -8.79 13.81 -20.86
CA ILE A 128 -9.87 12.93 -20.38
C ILE A 128 -9.36 12.02 -19.27
N ALA A 129 -8.20 11.37 -19.48
CA ALA A 129 -7.60 10.49 -18.47
C ALA A 129 -7.25 11.26 -17.17
N LEU A 130 -6.71 12.48 -17.29
CA LEU A 130 -6.42 13.35 -16.15
C LEU A 130 -7.69 13.79 -15.40
N ALA A 131 -8.75 14.12 -16.13
CA ALA A 131 -10.04 14.47 -15.54
C ALA A 131 -10.64 13.30 -14.77
N VAL A 132 -10.69 12.10 -15.37
CA VAL A 132 -11.19 10.89 -14.70
C VAL A 132 -10.34 10.56 -13.47
N PHE A 133 -9.01 10.64 -13.59
CA PHE A 133 -8.10 10.45 -12.45
C PHE A 133 -8.40 11.43 -11.32
N GLY A 134 -8.54 12.72 -11.63
CA GLY A 134 -8.80 13.77 -10.63
C GLY A 134 -10.14 13.59 -9.92
N ILE A 135 -11.20 13.29 -10.67
CA ILE A 135 -12.55 13.03 -10.14
C ILE A 135 -12.52 11.79 -9.25
N ALA A 136 -11.92 10.70 -9.71
CA ALA A 136 -11.76 9.48 -8.93
C ALA A 136 -10.98 9.75 -7.64
N PHE A 137 -9.87 10.49 -7.71
CA PHE A 137 -9.05 10.83 -6.56
C PHE A 137 -9.81 11.62 -5.51
N ALA A 138 -10.56 12.63 -5.93
CA ALA A 138 -11.43 13.38 -5.03
C ALA A 138 -12.49 12.48 -4.39
N GLY A 139 -13.13 11.61 -5.18
CA GLY A 139 -14.13 10.65 -4.71
C GLY A 139 -13.57 9.66 -3.67
N TRP A 140 -12.50 8.95 -4.00
CA TRP A 140 -11.83 7.99 -3.12
C TRP A 140 -11.34 8.66 -1.84
N ARG A 141 -10.77 9.87 -1.93
CA ARG A 141 -10.32 10.63 -0.76
C ARG A 141 -11.49 11.03 0.14
N ALA A 142 -12.62 11.42 -0.43
CA ALA A 142 -13.83 11.72 0.33
C ALA A 142 -14.39 10.48 1.04
N VAL A 143 -14.45 9.33 0.35
CA VAL A 143 -14.87 8.05 0.92
C VAL A 143 -13.97 7.65 2.10
N PHE A 144 -12.65 7.73 1.91
CA PHE A 144 -11.70 7.42 2.96
C PHE A 144 -11.86 8.32 4.18
N LYS A 145 -12.03 9.64 4.00
CA LYS A 145 -12.26 10.57 5.11
C LYS A 145 -13.52 10.25 5.90
N ARG A 146 -14.60 9.86 5.23
CA ARG A 146 -15.87 9.43 5.86
C ARG A 146 -15.70 8.11 6.62
N ARG A 147 -14.99 7.14 6.05
CA ARG A 147 -14.78 5.80 6.62
C ARG A 147 -13.74 5.75 7.76
N SER A 148 -12.73 6.62 7.73
CA SER A 148 -11.67 6.69 8.75
C SER A 148 -12.02 7.51 9.99
N GLY A 149 -13.27 7.99 10.11
CA GLY A 149 -13.73 8.75 11.28
C GLY A 149 -13.11 10.14 11.44
N GLY A 150 -12.53 10.72 10.37
CA GLY A 150 -12.05 12.11 10.40
C GLY A 150 -10.78 12.35 11.22
N PHE A 151 -9.92 11.36 11.44
CA PHE A 151 -8.59 11.56 12.05
C PHE A 151 -7.60 12.26 11.08
N GLY A 152 -7.92 13.49 10.69
CA GLY A 152 -6.90 14.48 10.41
C GLY A 152 -6.19 14.77 11.74
N MET A 153 -4.87 14.67 11.75
CA MET A 153 -4.02 14.96 12.91
C MET A 153 -4.52 16.23 13.61
N LYS A 154 -5.00 16.10 14.86
CA LYS A 154 -4.91 17.21 15.80
C LYS A 154 -3.42 17.34 16.13
N VAL A 155 -2.73 18.20 15.37
CA VAL A 155 -1.46 18.75 15.83
C VAL A 155 -1.80 19.54 17.09
N ARG A 156 -1.37 19.02 18.24
CA ARG A 156 -1.28 19.80 19.47
C ARG A 156 0.06 20.49 19.48
#